data_AF-A0A7K6G787-F1
#
_entry.id   AF-A0A7K6G787-F1
#
_cell.length_a   1.000
_cell.length_b   1.000
_cell.length_c   1.000
_cell.angle_alpha   90.00
_cell.angle_beta   90.00
_cell.angle_gamma   90.00
#
_symmetry.space_group_name_H-M   'P 1'
#
loop_
_entity.id
_entity.type
_entity.pdbx_description
1 polymer ?
#
loop_
_entity_poly.entity_id
_entity_poly.type
_entity_poly.pdbx_seq_one_letter_code
_entity_poly.pdbx_strand_id
1 'polypeptide(L)'
;MKHINLSFAACGFLGIYHLGAAAAFHRHGKKLLRNVKAFAGASAGSLAAVVLLAVPENIEKCKHFACGFAEEVRRLNFGAVTPGYDFMKTLREGIESILPSDVHEIAENRLYVSVTNTKSGENHLVSNFPSREDLIKVLLASSFIPVYAGIKPVEFKGQKWVDGGLTNGLPILPVGRTVTISPFSGRLDICPQDKGRVDLYVKLAKQDMMVSI
;
A
#
# COMPACT_ATOMS: atom_id res chain seq x y z
N MET A 1 -26.11 6.57 6.49
CA MET A 1 -25.03 5.70 7.02
C MET A 1 -23.76 6.52 7.14
N LYS A 2 -22.97 6.31 8.20
CA LYS A 2 -21.68 7.01 8.39
C LYS A 2 -20.76 6.73 7.19
N HIS A 3 -20.08 7.75 6.70
CA HIS A 3 -19.05 7.64 5.67
C HIS A 3 -17.95 6.69 6.18
N ILE A 4 -17.66 5.59 5.48
CA ILE A 4 -16.65 4.60 5.87
C ILE A 4 -15.54 4.59 4.82
N ASN A 5 -14.30 4.53 5.27
CA ASN A 5 -13.12 4.35 4.45
C ASN A 5 -12.33 3.13 4.92
N LEU A 6 -11.52 2.56 4.04
CA LEU A 6 -10.53 1.53 4.40
C LEU A 6 -9.12 2.09 4.19
N SER A 7 -8.21 1.84 5.12
CA SER A 7 -6.80 2.26 4.98
C SER A 7 -5.85 1.12 5.31
N PHE A 8 -4.90 0.88 4.41
CA PHE A 8 -3.93 -0.21 4.48
C PHE A 8 -2.52 0.34 4.72
N ALA A 9 -1.84 -0.20 5.73
CA ALA A 9 -0.52 0.24 6.15
C ALA A 9 0.59 -0.03 5.12
N ALA A 10 1.66 0.77 5.17
CA ALA A 10 2.93 0.44 4.54
C ALA A 10 3.60 -0.73 5.27
N CYS A 11 4.03 -1.76 4.53
CA CYS A 11 4.61 -2.96 5.15
C CYS A 11 5.51 -3.82 4.24
N GLY A 12 5.85 -3.36 3.02
CA GLY A 12 6.67 -4.12 2.08
C GLY A 12 6.10 -5.53 1.79
N PHE A 13 6.94 -6.56 1.89
CA PHE A 13 6.54 -7.95 1.62
C PHE A 13 5.53 -8.54 2.61
N LEU A 14 5.28 -7.90 3.76
CA LEU A 14 4.12 -8.25 4.61
C LEU A 14 2.78 -7.89 3.96
N GLY A 15 2.78 -7.29 2.76
CA GLY A 15 1.61 -7.04 1.94
C GLY A 15 0.75 -8.30 1.66
N ILE A 16 1.32 -9.50 1.82
CA ILE A 16 0.55 -10.75 1.79
C ILE A 16 -0.58 -10.76 2.84
N TYR A 17 -0.37 -10.14 4.01
CA TYR A 17 -1.40 -9.95 5.03
C TYR A 17 -2.55 -9.09 4.50
N HIS A 18 -2.23 -7.99 3.80
CA HIS A 18 -3.25 -7.13 3.20
C HIS A 18 -4.06 -7.84 2.12
N LEU A 19 -3.43 -8.70 1.32
CA LEU A 19 -4.15 -9.54 0.35
C LEU A 19 -5.07 -10.56 1.05
N GLY A 20 -4.65 -11.09 2.20
CA GLY A 20 -5.52 -11.91 3.06
C GLY A 20 -6.73 -11.14 3.59
N ALA A 21 -6.51 -9.95 4.14
CA ALA A 21 -7.58 -9.06 4.61
C ALA A 21 -8.53 -8.64 3.47
N ALA A 22 -7.97 -8.27 2.31
CA ALA A 22 -8.75 -7.95 1.11
C ALA A 22 -9.60 -9.14 0.65
N ALA A 23 -9.05 -10.36 0.67
CA ALA A 23 -9.81 -11.57 0.34
C ALA A 23 -10.99 -11.77 1.30
N ALA A 24 -10.79 -11.54 2.60
CA ALA A 24 -11.85 -11.63 3.60
C ALA A 24 -12.93 -10.56 3.38
N PHE A 25 -12.56 -9.31 3.08
CA PHE A 25 -13.50 -8.26 2.71
C PHE A 25 -14.30 -8.62 1.46
N HIS A 26 -13.65 -9.14 0.42
CA HIS A 26 -14.32 -9.51 -0.82
C HIS A 26 -15.33 -10.66 -0.61
N ARG A 27 -14.95 -11.69 0.16
CA ARG A 27 -15.79 -12.86 0.42
C ARG A 27 -16.95 -12.57 1.38
N HIS A 28 -16.67 -11.89 2.49
CA HIS A 28 -17.60 -11.76 3.61
C HIS A 28 -18.11 -10.33 3.84
N GLY A 29 -17.37 -9.33 3.36
CA GLY A 29 -17.60 -7.90 3.61
C GLY A 29 -18.44 -7.17 2.56
N LYS A 30 -19.12 -7.85 1.64
CA LYS A 30 -19.85 -7.20 0.52
C LYS A 30 -20.80 -6.07 0.96
N LYS A 31 -21.54 -6.25 2.06
CA LYS A 31 -22.43 -5.22 2.61
C LYS A 31 -21.66 -3.98 3.11
N LEU A 32 -20.50 -4.18 3.72
CA LEU A 32 -19.63 -3.10 4.18
C LEU A 32 -19.03 -2.37 2.98
N LEU A 33 -18.45 -3.10 2.03
CA LEU A 33 -17.79 -2.55 0.84
C LEU A 33 -18.71 -1.66 0.00
N ARG A 34 -20.01 -1.97 -0.08
CA ARG A 34 -21.02 -1.11 -0.74
C ARG A 34 -21.12 0.30 -0.12
N ASN A 35 -20.74 0.45 1.14
CA ASN A 35 -20.78 1.72 1.87
C ASN A 35 -19.41 2.40 1.97
N VAL A 36 -18.33 1.73 1.53
CA VAL A 36 -16.99 2.31 1.53
C VAL A 36 -16.91 3.39 0.45
N LYS A 37 -16.52 4.60 0.86
CA LYS A 37 -16.40 5.76 -0.03
C LYS A 37 -14.99 5.88 -0.57
N ALA A 38 -13.99 5.70 0.29
CA ALA A 38 -12.60 5.78 -0.11
C ALA A 38 -11.75 4.63 0.44
N PHE A 39 -10.71 4.32 -0.31
CA PHE A 39 -9.64 3.40 0.01
C PHE A 39 -8.35 4.21 0.08
N ALA A 40 -7.52 3.93 1.07
CA ALA A 40 -6.26 4.63 1.26
C ALA A 40 -5.14 3.63 1.54
N GLY A 41 -3.91 4.04 1.26
CA GLY A 41 -2.76 3.26 1.69
C GLY A 41 -1.43 3.87 1.30
N ALA A 42 -0.37 3.24 1.79
CA ALA A 42 1.01 3.56 1.49
C ALA A 42 1.75 2.28 1.10
N SER A 43 2.68 2.34 0.15
CA SER A 43 3.50 1.19 -0.25
C SER A 43 2.64 -0.04 -0.59
N ALA A 44 2.99 -1.24 -0.09
CA ALA A 44 2.18 -2.44 -0.26
C ALA A 44 0.69 -2.28 0.13
N GLY A 45 0.37 -1.37 1.07
CA GLY A 45 -1.01 -1.03 1.41
C GLY A 45 -1.76 -0.32 0.29
N SER A 46 -1.10 0.60 -0.45
CA SER A 46 -1.76 1.27 -1.60
C SER A 46 -2.04 0.30 -2.75
N LEU A 47 -1.15 -0.68 -2.96
CA LEU A 47 -1.34 -1.78 -3.91
C LEU A 47 -2.53 -2.66 -3.53
N ALA A 48 -2.65 -3.04 -2.25
CA ALA A 48 -3.81 -3.81 -1.78
C ALA A 48 -5.12 -3.01 -1.86
N ALA A 49 -5.06 -1.71 -1.55
CA ALA A 49 -6.20 -0.81 -1.62
C ALA A 49 -6.76 -0.70 -3.05
N VAL A 50 -5.92 -0.50 -4.07
CA VAL A 50 -6.37 -0.43 -5.47
C VAL A 50 -6.91 -1.77 -5.97
N VAL A 51 -6.30 -2.89 -5.57
CA VAL A 51 -6.79 -4.22 -5.94
C VAL A 51 -8.18 -4.47 -5.37
N LEU A 52 -8.41 -4.21 -4.08
CA LEU A 52 -9.72 -4.39 -3.46
C LEU A 52 -10.79 -3.45 -4.05
N LEU A 53 -10.40 -2.23 -4.41
CA LEU A 53 -11.28 -1.23 -5.01
C LEU A 53 -11.70 -1.59 -6.44
N ALA A 54 -10.75 -1.97 -7.28
CA ALA A 54 -10.95 -2.05 -8.73
C ALA A 54 -11.04 -3.47 -9.30
N VAL A 55 -10.29 -4.42 -8.74
CA VAL A 55 -10.18 -5.79 -9.26
C VAL A 55 -10.10 -6.84 -8.15
N PRO A 56 -11.08 -6.91 -7.24
CA PRO A 56 -11.02 -7.82 -6.10
C PRO A 56 -11.04 -9.31 -6.49
N GLU A 57 -11.49 -9.64 -7.70
CA GLU A 57 -11.37 -10.97 -8.29
C GLU A 57 -9.91 -11.38 -8.57
N ASN A 58 -9.02 -10.42 -8.79
CA ASN A 58 -7.60 -10.67 -9.05
C ASN A 58 -6.76 -10.86 -7.78
N ILE A 59 -7.34 -10.81 -6.57
CA ILE A 59 -6.61 -10.94 -5.30
C ILE A 59 -5.74 -12.21 -5.28
N GLU A 60 -6.22 -13.33 -5.82
CA GLU A 60 -5.45 -14.57 -5.84
C GLU A 60 -4.24 -14.47 -6.80
N LYS A 61 -4.40 -13.83 -7.96
CA LYS A 61 -3.28 -13.51 -8.86
C LYS A 61 -2.24 -12.61 -8.18
N CYS A 62 -2.70 -11.61 -7.42
CA CYS A 62 -1.83 -10.73 -6.64
C CYS A 62 -1.03 -11.50 -5.59
N LYS A 63 -1.61 -12.52 -4.93
CA LYS A 63 -0.88 -13.35 -3.96
C LYS A 63 0.23 -14.15 -4.63
N HIS A 64 -0.07 -14.79 -5.77
CA HIS A 64 0.94 -15.53 -6.53
C HIS A 64 2.10 -14.61 -6.96
N PHE A 65 1.78 -13.42 -7.47
CA PHE A 65 2.80 -12.42 -7.81
C PHE A 65 3.62 -12.02 -6.58
N ALA A 66 2.98 -11.69 -5.45
CA ALA A 66 3.67 -11.25 -4.24
C ALA A 66 4.59 -12.34 -3.67
N CYS A 67 4.14 -13.60 -3.63
CA CYS A 67 4.95 -14.73 -3.20
C CYS A 67 6.14 -14.97 -4.15
N GLY A 68 5.88 -15.01 -5.46
CA GLY A 68 6.94 -15.21 -6.46
C GLY A 68 7.99 -14.10 -6.44
N PHE A 69 7.55 -12.85 -6.31
CA PHE A 69 8.44 -11.69 -6.20
C PHE A 69 9.27 -11.73 -4.91
N ALA A 70 8.67 -12.13 -3.79
CA ALA A 70 9.40 -12.32 -2.53
C ALA A 70 10.44 -13.44 -2.64
N GLU A 71 10.10 -14.56 -3.26
CA GLU A 71 11.03 -15.67 -3.50
C GLU A 71 12.17 -15.27 -4.43
N GLU A 72 11.88 -14.54 -5.51
CA GLU A 72 12.88 -14.00 -6.42
C GLU A 72 13.88 -13.12 -5.67
N VAL A 73 13.38 -12.11 -4.93
CA VAL A 73 14.24 -11.22 -4.13
C VAL A 73 15.05 -12.01 -3.11
N ARG A 74 14.47 -13.01 -2.43
CA ARG A 74 15.17 -13.85 -1.44
C ARG A 74 16.28 -14.72 -2.03
N ARG A 75 16.21 -15.06 -3.33
CA ARG A 75 17.25 -15.85 -4.01
C ARG A 75 18.47 -15.02 -4.41
N LEU A 76 18.37 -13.69 -4.39
CA LEU A 76 19.47 -12.80 -4.75
C LEU A 76 20.46 -12.64 -3.59
N ASN A 77 21.76 -12.64 -3.90
CA ASN A 77 22.84 -12.58 -2.89
C ASN A 77 22.75 -11.38 -1.94
N PHE A 78 22.20 -10.25 -2.40
CA PHE A 78 21.98 -9.06 -1.58
C PHE A 78 20.52 -8.61 -1.59
N GLY A 79 19.58 -9.53 -1.85
CA GLY A 79 18.17 -9.17 -1.95
C GLY A 79 17.91 -8.14 -3.05
N ALA A 80 17.02 -7.18 -2.78
CA ALA A 80 16.63 -6.16 -3.74
C ALA A 80 17.76 -5.19 -4.13
N VAL A 81 18.84 -5.11 -3.34
CA VAL A 81 20.01 -4.24 -3.64
C VAL A 81 21.08 -4.95 -4.45
N THR A 82 20.80 -6.16 -4.94
CA THR A 82 21.72 -6.92 -5.78
C THR A 82 22.03 -6.15 -7.08
N PRO A 83 23.31 -5.92 -7.42
CA PRO A 83 23.68 -5.19 -8.63
C PRO A 83 23.04 -5.78 -9.90
N GLY A 84 22.41 -4.92 -10.70
CA GLY A 84 21.73 -5.31 -11.94
C GLY A 84 20.29 -5.79 -11.76
N TYR A 85 19.82 -6.00 -10.53
CA TYR A 85 18.41 -6.28 -10.27
C TYR A 85 17.57 -4.99 -10.28
N ASP A 86 16.44 -5.01 -10.97
CA ASP A 86 15.52 -3.88 -11.05
C ASP A 86 14.19 -4.21 -10.37
N PHE A 87 14.14 -3.94 -9.06
CA PHE A 87 12.96 -4.15 -8.23
C PHE A 87 11.72 -3.42 -8.78
N MET A 88 11.90 -2.19 -9.25
CA MET A 88 10.79 -1.35 -9.70
C MET A 88 10.24 -1.79 -11.05
N LYS A 89 11.09 -2.31 -11.93
CA LYS A 89 10.65 -2.93 -13.18
C LYS A 89 9.76 -4.15 -12.91
N THR A 90 10.20 -5.10 -12.10
CA THR A 90 9.40 -6.30 -11.77
C THR A 90 8.07 -5.91 -11.11
N LEU A 91 8.09 -4.95 -10.17
CA LEU A 91 6.88 -4.43 -9.55
C LEU A 91 5.93 -3.80 -10.59
N ARG A 92 6.46 -2.98 -11.50
CA ARG A 92 5.68 -2.34 -12.56
C ARG A 92 5.01 -3.36 -13.48
N GLU A 93 5.75 -4.37 -13.94
CA GLU A 93 5.21 -5.44 -14.78
C GLU A 93 4.06 -6.19 -14.07
N GLY A 94 4.21 -6.43 -12.76
CA GLY A 94 3.15 -6.99 -11.92
C GLY A 94 1.88 -6.13 -11.92
N ILE A 95 2.02 -4.83 -11.63
CA ILE A 95 0.92 -3.87 -11.60
C ILE A 95 0.23 -3.79 -12.98
N GLU A 96 1.02 -3.67 -14.06
CA GLU A 96 0.51 -3.60 -15.43
C GLU A 96 -0.24 -4.86 -15.85
N SER A 97 0.16 -6.03 -15.35
CA SER A 97 -0.51 -7.31 -15.66
C SER A 97 -1.81 -7.53 -14.87
N ILE A 98 -2.01 -6.84 -13.75
CA ILE A 98 -3.13 -7.04 -12.83
C ILE A 98 -4.21 -5.96 -13.01
N LEU A 99 -3.80 -4.71 -13.20
CA LEU A 99 -4.72 -3.58 -13.26
C LEU A 99 -5.25 -3.36 -14.69
N PRO A 100 -6.57 -3.15 -14.86
CA PRO A 100 -7.19 -2.95 -16.16
C PRO A 100 -6.84 -1.57 -16.75
N SER A 101 -7.24 -1.32 -18.00
CA SER A 101 -6.95 -0.06 -18.72
C SER A 101 -7.62 1.17 -18.10
N ASP A 102 -8.82 1.00 -17.53
CA ASP A 102 -9.70 2.03 -16.97
C ASP A 102 -9.53 2.23 -15.45
N VAL A 103 -8.55 1.55 -14.82
CA VAL A 103 -8.36 1.56 -13.36
C VAL A 103 -8.24 2.96 -12.74
N HIS A 104 -7.68 3.92 -13.49
CA HIS A 104 -7.52 5.29 -13.07
C HIS A 104 -8.85 6.02 -12.89
N GLU A 105 -9.83 5.72 -13.74
CA GLU A 105 -11.20 6.25 -13.64
C GLU A 105 -11.93 5.69 -12.41
N ILE A 106 -11.73 4.39 -12.12
CA ILE A 106 -12.28 3.73 -10.93
C ILE A 106 -11.65 4.29 -9.64
N ALA A 107 -10.36 4.59 -9.69
CA ALA A 107 -9.56 5.10 -8.57
C ALA A 107 -9.78 6.59 -8.30
N GLU A 108 -10.24 7.35 -9.29
CA GLU A 108 -10.43 8.81 -9.21
C GLU A 108 -11.30 9.20 -8.02
N ASN A 109 -10.75 9.99 -7.10
CA ASN A 109 -11.37 10.43 -5.84
C ASN A 109 -11.90 9.31 -4.92
N ARG A 110 -11.48 8.06 -5.18
CA ARG A 110 -11.82 6.89 -4.37
C ARG A 110 -10.60 6.18 -3.81
N LEU A 111 -9.43 6.35 -4.43
CA LEU A 111 -8.15 5.87 -3.93
C LEU A 111 -7.31 7.05 -3.45
N TYR A 112 -6.70 6.93 -2.28
CA TYR A 112 -5.79 7.92 -1.71
C TYR A 112 -4.43 7.26 -1.45
N VAL A 113 -3.45 7.60 -2.29
CA VAL A 113 -2.11 7.02 -2.23
C VAL A 113 -1.17 7.96 -1.50
N SER A 114 -0.56 7.48 -0.42
CA SER A 114 0.45 8.21 0.34
C SER A 114 1.78 8.18 -0.40
N VAL A 115 2.39 9.35 -0.59
CA VAL A 115 3.72 9.53 -1.17
C VAL A 115 4.50 10.58 -0.38
N THR A 116 5.82 10.45 -0.36
CA THR A 116 6.73 11.39 0.30
C THR A 116 7.46 12.22 -0.76
N ASN A 117 7.41 13.55 -0.65
CA ASN A 117 8.16 14.43 -1.53
C ASN A 117 9.65 14.41 -1.17
N THR A 118 10.54 14.17 -2.12
CA THR A 118 11.98 14.05 -1.81
C THR A 118 12.64 15.38 -1.45
N LYS A 119 12.08 16.50 -1.90
CA LYS A 119 12.67 17.83 -1.70
C LYS A 119 12.21 18.44 -0.38
N SER A 120 10.91 18.41 -0.10
CA SER A 120 10.37 18.97 1.15
C SER A 120 10.34 17.97 2.30
N GLY A 121 10.40 16.67 2.03
CA GLY A 121 10.19 15.64 3.05
C GLY A 121 8.74 15.52 3.51
N GLU A 122 7.80 16.20 2.86
CA GLU A 122 6.40 16.24 3.27
C GLU A 122 5.57 15.13 2.61
N ASN A 123 4.58 14.66 3.37
CA ASN A 123 3.61 13.68 2.88
C ASN A 123 2.53 14.33 2.01
N HIS A 124 2.15 13.62 0.95
CA HIS A 124 1.01 13.98 0.11
C HIS A 124 0.11 12.76 -0.11
N LEU A 125 -1.21 12.98 -0.08
CA LEU A 125 -2.20 11.97 -0.47
C LEU A 125 -2.72 12.29 -1.87
N VAL A 126 -2.29 11.50 -2.85
CA VAL A 126 -2.72 11.66 -4.25
C VAL A 126 -4.01 10.86 -4.46
N SER A 127 -5.05 11.53 -4.97
CA SER A 127 -6.34 10.91 -5.27
C SER A 127 -6.89 11.20 -6.67
N ASN A 128 -6.11 11.89 -7.50
CA ASN A 128 -6.45 12.23 -8.87
C ASN A 128 -5.42 11.61 -9.83
N PHE A 129 -5.92 10.88 -10.83
CA PHE A 129 -5.12 10.09 -11.75
C PHE A 129 -5.56 10.35 -13.20
N PRO A 130 -4.93 11.31 -13.91
CA PRO A 130 -5.34 11.68 -15.27
C PRO A 130 -5.27 10.53 -16.29
N SER A 131 -4.45 9.50 -16.01
CA SER A 131 -4.30 8.32 -16.85
C SER A 131 -3.94 7.10 -16.02
N ARG A 132 -4.09 5.90 -16.61
CA ARG A 132 -3.58 4.65 -16.04
C ARG A 132 -2.09 4.73 -15.73
N GLU A 133 -1.32 5.35 -16.61
CA GLU A 133 0.12 5.51 -16.43
C GLU A 133 0.43 6.37 -15.20
N ASP A 134 -0.34 7.44 -14.98
CA ASP A 134 -0.19 8.29 -13.81
C ASP A 134 -0.53 7.56 -12.52
N LEU A 135 -1.58 6.74 -12.50
CA LEU A 135 -1.87 5.89 -11.35
C LEU A 135 -0.72 4.92 -11.07
N ILE A 136 -0.20 4.24 -12.10
CA ILE A 136 0.91 3.29 -11.95
C ILE A 136 2.15 4.01 -11.41
N LYS A 137 2.50 5.19 -11.94
CA LYS A 137 3.61 6.00 -11.42
C LYS A 137 3.41 6.35 -9.95
N VAL A 138 2.21 6.75 -9.54
CA VAL A 138 1.93 7.09 -8.14
C VAL A 138 2.03 5.87 -7.22
N LEU A 139 1.56 4.69 -7.65
CA LEU A 139 1.72 3.43 -6.91
C LEU A 139 3.20 3.05 -6.78
N LEU A 140 3.96 3.15 -7.87
CA LEU A 140 5.41 2.91 -7.87
C LEU A 140 6.14 3.89 -6.96
N ALA A 141 5.80 5.18 -7.00
CA ALA A 141 6.34 6.18 -6.08
C ALA A 141 6.06 5.81 -4.63
N SER A 142 4.82 5.42 -4.33
CA SER A 142 4.38 5.00 -3.00
C SER A 142 5.11 3.75 -2.49
N SER A 143 5.71 2.94 -3.37
CA SER A 143 6.49 1.73 -3.04
C SER A 143 8.00 1.90 -3.24
N PHE A 144 8.49 3.10 -3.57
CA PHE A 144 9.91 3.32 -3.82
C PHE A 144 10.65 3.65 -2.52
N ILE A 145 11.29 2.65 -1.90
CA ILE A 145 12.17 2.87 -0.76
C ILE A 145 13.58 3.20 -1.30
N PRO A 146 14.14 4.40 -1.04
CA PRO A 146 15.46 4.77 -1.54
C PRO A 146 16.55 3.76 -1.14
N VAL A 147 17.52 3.53 -2.02
CA VAL A 147 18.60 2.53 -1.88
C VAL A 147 18.11 1.10 -2.00
N TYR A 148 16.97 0.75 -1.41
CA TYR A 148 16.40 -0.60 -1.46
C TYR A 148 15.76 -0.93 -2.81
N ALA A 149 14.89 -0.06 -3.30
CA ALA A 149 14.16 -0.24 -4.55
C ALA A 149 14.88 0.39 -5.76
N GLY A 150 15.91 1.20 -5.51
CA GLY A 150 16.69 1.87 -6.54
C GLY A 150 17.25 3.21 -6.07
N ILE A 151 17.92 3.92 -6.99
CA ILE A 151 18.61 5.19 -6.71
C ILE A 151 17.80 6.40 -7.21
N LYS A 152 17.05 6.24 -8.31
CA LYS A 152 16.32 7.34 -8.95
C LYS A 152 14.86 7.36 -8.46
N PRO A 153 14.43 8.40 -7.71
CA PRO A 153 13.04 8.55 -7.31
C PRO A 153 12.09 8.64 -8.51
N VAL A 154 10.81 8.35 -8.27
CA VAL A 154 9.79 8.41 -9.31
C VAL A 154 9.37 9.86 -9.55
N GLU A 155 9.35 10.28 -10.81
CA GLU A 155 8.89 11.61 -11.19
C GLU A 155 7.39 11.61 -11.53
N PHE A 156 6.64 12.50 -10.89
CA PHE A 156 5.22 12.72 -11.13
C PHE A 156 4.88 14.19 -10.96
N LYS A 157 4.21 14.78 -11.96
CA LYS A 157 3.84 16.21 -12.03
C LYS A 157 5.02 17.16 -11.76
N GLY A 158 6.18 16.85 -12.37
CA GLY A 158 7.41 17.67 -12.26
C GLY A 158 8.10 17.61 -10.89
N GLN A 159 7.68 16.70 -10.01
CA GLN A 159 8.24 16.51 -8.68
C GLN A 159 8.69 15.07 -8.48
N LYS A 160 9.61 14.87 -7.53
CA LYS A 160 10.20 13.57 -7.21
C LYS A 160 9.60 13.01 -5.92
N TRP A 161 9.20 11.75 -5.99
CA TRP A 161 8.42 11.09 -4.96
C TRP A 161 9.02 9.73 -4.60
N VAL A 162 8.88 9.38 -3.32
CA VAL A 162 9.33 8.11 -2.72
C VAL A 162 8.26 7.57 -1.78
N ASP A 163 8.54 6.41 -1.17
CA ASP A 163 7.57 5.64 -0.40
C ASP A 163 6.84 6.50 0.65
N GLY A 164 5.51 6.43 0.61
CA GLY A 164 4.64 7.18 1.53
C GLY A 164 4.75 6.71 2.97
N GLY A 165 5.16 5.46 3.17
CA GLY A 165 5.47 4.83 4.45
C GLY A 165 6.58 5.51 5.23
N LEU A 166 7.41 6.34 4.58
CA LEU A 166 8.43 7.14 5.27
C LEU A 166 7.83 8.29 6.09
N THR A 167 6.62 8.77 5.74
CA THR A 167 6.02 9.96 6.37
C THR A 167 4.59 9.74 6.88
N ASN A 168 3.80 8.90 6.19
CA ASN A 168 2.44 8.56 6.54
C ASN A 168 2.12 7.14 6.03
N GLY A 169 2.53 6.14 6.82
CA GLY A 169 2.39 4.73 6.49
C GLY A 169 0.98 4.20 6.62
N LEU A 170 0.11 4.85 7.39
CA LEU A 170 -1.29 4.44 7.53
C LEU A 170 -2.20 5.68 7.46
N PRO A 171 -2.56 6.13 6.25
CA PRO A 171 -3.32 7.36 6.06
C PRO A 171 -4.71 7.29 6.71
N ILE A 172 -5.06 8.28 7.51
CA ILE A 172 -6.42 8.48 8.02
C ILE A 172 -7.06 9.62 7.22
N LEU A 173 -8.19 9.34 6.58
CA LEU A 173 -8.89 10.36 5.79
C LEU A 173 -9.68 11.32 6.69
N PRO A 174 -9.75 12.60 6.34
CA PRO A 174 -10.33 13.64 7.21
C PRO A 174 -11.85 13.54 7.36
N VAL A 175 -12.54 12.89 6.40
CA VAL A 175 -13.99 12.74 6.40
C VAL A 175 -14.37 11.28 6.56
N GLY A 176 -15.23 11.01 7.54
CA GLY A 176 -15.75 9.66 7.81
C GLY A 176 -14.87 8.82 8.73
N ARG A 177 -15.31 7.60 9.01
CA ARG A 177 -14.59 6.62 9.82
C ARG A 177 -13.66 5.80 8.91
N THR A 178 -12.35 5.94 9.12
CA THR A 178 -11.35 5.14 8.40
C THR A 178 -11.01 3.88 9.17
N VAL A 179 -11.46 2.71 8.70
CA VAL A 179 -11.09 1.38 9.22
C VAL A 179 -9.65 1.08 8.83
N THR A 180 -8.80 0.78 9.82
CA THR A 180 -7.37 0.58 9.63
C THR A 180 -6.99 -0.90 9.54
N ILE A 181 -6.14 -1.22 8.57
CA ILE A 181 -5.63 -2.57 8.34
C ILE A 181 -4.11 -2.53 8.38
N SER A 182 -3.50 -3.36 9.23
CA SER A 182 -2.04 -3.43 9.35
C SER A 182 -1.57 -4.83 9.71
N PRO A 183 -0.46 -5.32 9.14
CA PRO A 183 0.17 -6.56 9.58
C PRO A 183 0.92 -6.41 10.90
N PHE A 184 1.04 -5.21 11.46
CA PHE A 184 1.69 -4.95 12.73
C PHE A 184 0.65 -4.89 13.85
N SER A 185 0.89 -5.59 14.94
CA SER A 185 0.05 -5.52 16.14
C SER A 185 0.01 -4.09 16.69
N GLY A 186 -1.14 -3.63 17.15
CA GLY A 186 -1.30 -2.26 17.64
C GLY A 186 -2.76 -1.90 17.93
N ARG A 187 -3.02 -0.59 18.08
CA ARG A 187 -4.37 -0.05 18.30
C ARG A 187 -5.09 0.18 16.98
N LEU A 188 -5.25 -0.88 16.20
CA LEU A 188 -5.75 -0.86 14.83
C LEU A 188 -6.98 -1.75 14.71
N ASP A 189 -7.86 -1.49 13.73
CA ASP A 189 -9.12 -2.22 13.63
C ASP A 189 -8.92 -3.67 13.18
N ILE A 190 -8.01 -3.89 12.24
CA ILE A 190 -7.63 -5.20 11.70
C ILE A 190 -6.11 -5.32 11.76
N CYS A 191 -5.63 -5.99 12.79
CA CYS A 191 -4.22 -6.34 12.96
C CYS A 191 -4.07 -7.67 13.71
N PRO A 192 -2.88 -8.30 13.69
CA PRO A 192 -2.60 -9.41 14.58
C PRO A 192 -2.80 -9.01 16.05
N GLN A 193 -3.21 -9.99 16.85
CA GLN A 193 -3.20 -9.87 18.31
C GLN A 193 -1.82 -10.31 18.79
N ASP A 194 -1.26 -9.55 19.72
CA ASP A 194 -0.05 -9.93 20.42
C ASP A 194 -0.36 -10.01 21.92
N LYS A 195 0.17 -11.05 22.56
CA LYS A 195 -0.12 -11.48 23.93
C LYS A 195 1.06 -11.17 24.87
N GLY A 196 1.93 -10.22 24.49
CA GLY A 196 3.05 -9.75 25.29
C GLY A 196 2.67 -9.39 26.72
N ARG A 197 3.63 -9.43 27.63
CA ARG A 197 3.41 -9.15 29.06
C ARG A 197 3.25 -7.66 29.37
N VAL A 198 3.68 -6.79 28.46
CA VAL A 198 3.71 -5.33 28.63
C VAL A 198 3.25 -4.64 27.34
N ASP A 199 2.29 -3.72 27.44
CA ASP A 199 1.79 -2.94 26.32
C ASP A 199 2.69 -1.71 26.06
N LEU A 200 3.79 -1.89 25.31
CA LEU A 200 4.63 -0.77 24.84
C LEU A 200 4.31 -0.43 23.38
N TYR A 201 4.11 0.86 23.07
CA TYR A 201 3.80 1.34 21.73
C TYR A 201 4.83 2.35 21.22
N VAL A 202 5.20 2.23 19.95
CA VAL A 202 6.04 3.19 19.23
C VAL A 202 5.26 3.73 18.04
N LYS A 203 5.28 5.05 17.88
CA LYS A 203 4.68 5.74 16.74
C LYS A 203 5.72 5.98 15.66
N LEU A 204 5.56 5.33 14.51
CA LEU A 204 6.43 5.51 13.34
C LEU A 204 5.56 5.87 12.14
N ALA A 205 5.93 6.94 11.40
CA ALA A 205 5.23 7.38 10.20
C ALA A 205 3.69 7.44 10.35
N LYS A 206 3.22 7.99 11.48
CA LYS A 206 1.79 8.11 11.87
C LYS A 206 1.04 6.80 12.15
N GLN A 207 1.75 5.69 12.31
CA GLN A 207 1.19 4.41 12.73
C GLN A 207 1.71 4.02 14.13
N ASP A 208 0.79 3.60 15.01
CA ASP A 208 1.14 3.03 16.31
C ASP A 208 1.39 1.53 16.17
N MET A 209 2.59 1.09 16.53
CA MET A 209 3.00 -0.32 16.52
C MET A 209 3.34 -0.77 17.93
N MET A 210 2.88 -1.97 18.29
CA MET A 210 3.22 -2.58 19.56
C MET A 210 4.59 -3.24 19.48
N VAL A 211 5.37 -3.08 20.55
CA VAL A 211 6.68 -3.71 20.71
C VAL A 211 6.56 -4.71 21.85
N SER A 212 6.66 -6.00 21.53
CA SER A 212 6.74 -7.03 22.55
C SER A 212 8.13 -7.02 23.19
N ILE A 213 8.16 -6.87 24.52
CA ILE A 213 9.33 -7.09 25.38
C ILE A 213 9.05 -8.30 26.27
#